data_AF-I8XQ54-F1
#
_entry.id   AF-I8XQ54-F1
#
_cell.length_a   1.000
_cell.length_b   1.000
_cell.length_c   1.000
_cell.angle_alpha   90.00
_cell.angle_beta   90.00
_cell.angle_gamma   90.00
#
_symmetry.space_group_name_H-M   'P 1'
#
loop_
_entity.id
_entity.type
_entity.pdbx_description
1 polymer ?
#
loop_
_entity_poly.entity_id
_entity_poly.type
_entity_poly.pdbx_seq_one_letter_code
_entity_poly.pdbx_strand_id
1 'polypeptide(L)'
;MKATSEAGTWKPRKEVIYEPDMEGETDEWLEYGQITNEYDNNSNNISMIEDNGDDQNRTLSKFDAINNKIEVIKQNMEAGEWVNTEKTEYAYDPVVTDYQTERKAYTWDPATGKWILNYAHKKVITRNAKGFVTQVSIMLMNAKNQFDELERTEITYNGGDLPATSWKFLQANESFQLVEMVRYDKINWDHSDGQILNSNEAFMIGNNRIKKADIYDEGKKTATFECTYVDGKTDFDCLIKSINGVDEIHHTLTELDGNGSYKEEIIERFDENGDGEMEIYDQYTIATYDDHKNPIAEENFEVNDGVIEKTNGLKMLYTYGSNGEITETINQMYDYEAAVYMNMEKIVASDFVFFASGVDYTQTKNGSLNIMVSDNQVRFEKEGMNGYAIYSVTGTLISKGKVENNHGEVSIGAFPSGLYIIKVTTGDGQRETAKFVKR
;
A
#
# COMPACT_ATOMS: atom_id res chain seq x y z
N MET A 1 10.85 -35.41 -6.14
CA MET A 1 11.29 -34.10 -6.67
C MET A 1 10.22 -33.11 -6.32
N LYS A 2 10.48 -32.19 -5.38
CA LYS A 2 9.60 -31.05 -5.15
C LYS A 2 9.77 -30.13 -6.35
N ALA A 3 8.72 -29.92 -7.13
CA ALA A 3 8.68 -28.82 -8.08
C ALA A 3 8.82 -27.54 -7.23
N THR A 4 9.93 -26.85 -7.41
CA THR A 4 10.06 -25.45 -7.03
C THR A 4 8.96 -24.71 -7.80
N SER A 5 7.91 -24.27 -7.10
CA SER A 5 6.95 -23.34 -7.67
C SER A 5 7.76 -22.14 -8.17
N GLU A 6 7.69 -21.85 -9.47
CA GLU A 6 8.19 -20.58 -9.98
C GLU A 6 7.53 -19.47 -9.17
N ALA A 7 8.32 -18.61 -8.55
CA ALA A 7 7.79 -17.47 -7.83
C ALA A 7 6.98 -16.64 -8.83
N GLY A 8 5.68 -16.48 -8.53
CA GLY A 8 4.75 -15.82 -9.42
C GLY A 8 3.35 -15.76 -8.85
N THR A 9 2.52 -14.99 -9.52
CA THR A 9 1.14 -14.73 -9.15
C THR A 9 0.27 -15.05 -10.35
N TRP A 10 -0.70 -15.92 -10.12
CA TRP A 10 -1.78 -16.18 -11.07
C TRP A 10 -2.89 -15.17 -10.84
N LYS A 11 -3.37 -14.53 -11.91
CA LYS A 11 -4.52 -13.62 -11.85
C LYS A 11 -5.63 -14.10 -12.76
N PRO A 12 -6.90 -14.06 -12.32
CA PRO A 12 -8.02 -14.50 -13.13
C PRO A 12 -8.30 -13.50 -14.26
N ARG A 13 -8.64 -14.00 -15.44
CA ARG A 13 -9.22 -13.17 -16.51
C ARG A 13 -10.74 -13.15 -16.46
N LYS A 14 -11.34 -14.12 -15.79
CA LYS A 14 -12.78 -14.19 -15.63
C LYS A 14 -13.15 -14.57 -14.21
N GLU A 15 -14.10 -13.86 -13.64
CA GLU A 15 -14.70 -14.14 -12.33
C GLU A 15 -16.22 -14.14 -12.49
N VAL A 16 -16.91 -15.10 -11.91
CA VAL A 16 -18.38 -15.16 -11.87
C VAL A 16 -18.82 -14.99 -10.43
N ILE A 17 -19.69 -14.02 -10.20
CA ILE A 17 -20.19 -13.63 -8.89
C ILE A 17 -21.55 -14.28 -8.68
N TYR A 18 -21.72 -14.88 -7.52
CA TYR A 18 -22.96 -15.47 -7.07
C TYR A 18 -23.39 -14.85 -5.75
N GLU A 19 -24.68 -14.63 -5.59
CA GLU A 19 -25.32 -14.23 -4.34
C GLU A 19 -26.13 -15.40 -3.78
N PRO A 20 -26.25 -15.53 -2.45
CA PRO A 20 -27.11 -16.53 -1.85
C PRO A 20 -28.59 -16.20 -2.14
N ASP A 21 -29.41 -17.21 -2.37
CA ASP A 21 -30.87 -17.02 -2.40
C ASP A 21 -31.39 -16.73 -0.98
N MET A 22 -31.52 -15.44 -0.65
CA MET A 22 -31.99 -14.96 0.65
C MET A 22 -33.52 -15.10 0.81
N GLU A 23 -34.27 -15.36 -0.27
CA GLU A 23 -35.73 -15.50 -0.25
C GLU A 23 -36.19 -16.97 -0.28
N GLY A 24 -35.32 -17.89 -0.69
CA GLY A 24 -35.52 -19.33 -0.68
C GLY A 24 -35.14 -19.99 0.66
N GLU A 25 -35.86 -21.03 1.06
CA GLU A 25 -35.45 -21.93 2.17
C GLU A 25 -34.30 -22.88 1.74
N THR A 26 -33.44 -22.48 0.80
CA THR A 26 -32.43 -23.34 0.16
C THR A 26 -31.03 -22.71 0.22
N ASP A 27 -29.99 -23.54 0.38
CA ASP A 27 -28.58 -23.13 0.32
C ASP A 27 -28.10 -22.89 -1.14
N GLU A 28 -28.96 -22.35 -2.00
CA GLU A 28 -28.69 -22.17 -3.43
C GLU A 28 -27.95 -20.85 -3.71
N TRP A 29 -27.10 -20.88 -4.74
CA TRP A 29 -26.32 -19.74 -5.21
C TRP A 29 -26.86 -19.28 -6.56
N LEU A 30 -27.25 -18.01 -6.66
CA LEU A 30 -27.77 -17.40 -7.88
C LEU A 30 -26.66 -16.60 -8.55
N GLU A 31 -26.48 -16.79 -9.87
CA GLU A 31 -25.50 -16.01 -10.63
C GLU A 31 -25.97 -14.55 -10.71
N TYR A 32 -25.14 -13.64 -10.20
CA TYR A 32 -25.40 -12.21 -10.19
C TYR A 32 -24.76 -11.51 -11.40
N GLY A 33 -23.53 -11.90 -11.73
CA GLY A 33 -22.81 -11.29 -12.83
C GLY A 33 -21.42 -11.87 -13.05
N GLN A 34 -20.69 -11.28 -13.97
CA GLN A 34 -19.33 -11.67 -14.32
C GLN A 34 -18.40 -10.46 -14.43
N ILE A 35 -17.14 -10.68 -14.07
CA ILE A 35 -16.04 -9.74 -14.28
C ILE A 35 -15.07 -10.33 -15.30
N THR A 36 -14.68 -9.54 -16.30
CA THR A 36 -13.62 -9.87 -17.25
C THR A 36 -12.45 -8.90 -17.10
N ASN A 37 -11.24 -9.43 -16.95
CA ASN A 37 -10.04 -8.70 -16.62
C ASN A 37 -8.97 -8.83 -17.72
N GLU A 38 -8.38 -7.70 -18.10
CA GLU A 38 -7.18 -7.63 -18.93
C GLU A 38 -6.03 -6.97 -18.16
N TYR A 39 -4.83 -7.49 -18.37
CA TYR A 39 -3.63 -7.06 -17.65
C TYR A 39 -2.51 -6.67 -18.61
N ASP A 40 -1.67 -5.74 -18.17
CA ASP A 40 -0.40 -5.47 -18.83
C ASP A 40 0.69 -6.49 -18.43
N ASN A 41 1.90 -6.32 -18.98
CA ASN A 41 3.04 -7.21 -18.69
C ASN A 41 3.57 -7.10 -17.25
N ASN A 42 3.18 -6.07 -16.50
CA ASN A 42 3.54 -5.84 -15.11
C ASN A 42 2.46 -6.34 -14.15
N SER A 43 1.47 -7.09 -14.66
CA SER A 43 0.34 -7.60 -13.87
C SER A 43 -0.65 -6.51 -13.42
N ASN A 44 -0.59 -5.31 -13.97
CA ASN A 44 -1.57 -4.27 -13.67
C ASN A 44 -2.86 -4.54 -14.43
N ASN A 45 -4.02 -4.47 -13.78
CA ASN A 45 -5.32 -4.58 -14.43
C ASN A 45 -5.60 -3.29 -15.21
N ILE A 46 -5.55 -3.37 -16.55
CA ILE A 46 -5.70 -2.21 -17.45
C ILE A 46 -7.12 -2.07 -17.99
N SER A 47 -7.91 -3.15 -17.95
CA SER A 47 -9.33 -3.15 -18.28
C SER A 47 -10.06 -4.14 -17.40
N MET A 48 -11.18 -3.70 -16.83
CA MET A 48 -12.13 -4.52 -16.08
C MET A 48 -13.52 -4.25 -16.65
N ILE A 49 -14.23 -5.31 -17.04
CA ILE A 49 -15.61 -5.25 -17.51
C ILE A 49 -16.48 -6.01 -16.52
N GLU A 50 -17.45 -5.33 -15.94
CA GLU A 50 -18.50 -5.91 -15.10
C GLU A 50 -19.78 -6.03 -15.93
N ASP A 51 -20.41 -7.20 -15.90
CA ASP A 51 -21.63 -7.52 -16.65
C ASP A 51 -22.58 -8.32 -15.76
N ASN A 52 -23.71 -7.73 -15.39
CA ASN A 52 -24.76 -8.37 -14.60
C ASN A 52 -25.97 -8.81 -15.45
N GLY A 53 -25.81 -8.84 -16.78
CA GLY A 53 -26.86 -9.18 -17.74
C GLY A 53 -27.76 -8.02 -18.15
N ASP A 54 -27.97 -7.03 -17.27
CA ASP A 54 -28.77 -5.83 -17.54
C ASP A 54 -27.89 -4.63 -17.94
N ASP A 55 -26.77 -4.46 -17.23
CA ASP A 55 -25.82 -3.37 -17.39
C ASP A 55 -24.41 -3.91 -17.61
N GLN A 56 -23.66 -3.21 -18.47
CA GLN A 56 -22.23 -3.45 -18.66
C GLN A 56 -21.44 -2.18 -18.37
N ASN A 57 -20.50 -2.30 -17.44
CA ASN A 57 -19.60 -1.23 -17.03
C ASN A 57 -18.16 -1.60 -17.35
N ARG A 58 -17.38 -0.64 -17.83
CA ARG A 58 -15.95 -0.82 -18.12
C ARG A 58 -15.12 0.21 -17.39
N THR A 59 -14.11 -0.29 -16.67
CA THR A 59 -13.06 0.52 -16.05
C THR A 59 -11.76 0.33 -16.81
N LEU A 60 -11.19 1.41 -17.33
CA LEU A 60 -9.87 1.43 -17.97
C LEU A 60 -8.87 2.12 -17.03
N SER A 61 -7.74 1.48 -16.77
CA SER A 61 -6.70 2.03 -15.89
C SER A 61 -5.37 2.21 -16.63
N LYS A 62 -4.67 3.31 -16.34
CA LYS A 62 -3.28 3.54 -16.77
C LYS A 62 -2.37 3.62 -15.57
N PHE A 63 -1.14 3.15 -15.77
CA PHE A 63 -0.11 3.09 -14.75
C PHE A 63 1.15 3.82 -15.21
N ASP A 64 1.91 4.34 -14.27
CA ASP A 64 3.24 4.88 -14.54
C ASP A 64 4.31 3.77 -14.65
N ALA A 65 5.57 4.17 -14.78
CA ALA A 65 6.68 3.23 -14.96
C ALA A 65 6.99 2.36 -13.73
N ILE A 66 6.44 2.70 -12.56
CA ILE A 66 6.62 1.98 -11.30
C ILE A 66 5.30 1.38 -10.78
N ASN A 67 4.31 1.25 -11.67
CA ASN A 67 3.02 0.61 -11.43
C ASN A 67 2.06 1.37 -10.51
N ASN A 68 2.27 2.68 -10.32
CA ASN A 68 1.23 3.49 -9.69
C ASN A 68 0.11 3.77 -10.70
N LYS A 69 -1.14 3.69 -10.26
CA LYS A 69 -2.30 4.02 -11.07
C LYS A 69 -2.40 5.54 -11.26
N ILE A 70 -2.28 6.03 -12.49
CA ILE A 70 -2.26 7.47 -12.82
C ILE A 70 -3.54 7.98 -13.49
N GLU A 71 -4.33 7.09 -14.08
CA GLU A 71 -5.62 7.45 -14.70
C GLU A 71 -6.59 6.28 -14.59
N VAL A 72 -7.87 6.61 -14.34
CA VAL A 72 -9.01 5.70 -14.40
C VAL A 72 -10.10 6.34 -15.23
N ILE A 73 -10.62 5.63 -16.22
CA ILE A 73 -11.80 6.04 -16.99
C ILE A 73 -12.88 4.99 -16.77
N LYS A 74 -14.07 5.42 -16.36
CA LYS A 74 -15.26 4.59 -16.31
C LYS A 74 -16.15 4.87 -17.52
N GLN A 75 -16.75 3.81 -18.04
CA GLN A 75 -17.63 3.85 -19.19
C GLN A 75 -18.78 2.87 -19.00
N ASN A 76 -19.94 3.21 -19.56
CA ASN A 76 -21.11 2.33 -19.57
C ASN A 76 -21.38 1.91 -21.02
N MET A 77 -21.92 0.72 -21.21
CA MET A 77 -22.41 0.29 -22.51
C MET A 77 -23.77 0.94 -22.78
N GLU A 78 -23.87 1.76 -23.82
CA GLU A 78 -25.12 2.37 -24.27
C GLU A 78 -25.32 2.08 -25.76
N ALA A 79 -26.43 1.43 -26.10
CA ALA A 79 -26.80 1.12 -27.49
C ALA A 79 -25.68 0.43 -28.32
N GLY A 80 -24.84 -0.39 -27.66
CA GLY A 80 -23.74 -1.12 -28.30
C GLY A 80 -22.42 -0.35 -28.40
N GLU A 81 -22.33 0.85 -27.82
CA GLU A 81 -21.10 1.63 -27.74
C GLU A 81 -20.71 1.94 -26.29
N TRP A 82 -19.40 2.03 -26.04
CA TRP A 82 -18.90 2.44 -24.73
C TRP A 82 -18.91 3.96 -24.59
N VAL A 83 -19.70 4.47 -23.67
CA VAL A 83 -19.86 5.90 -23.39
C VAL A 83 -19.16 6.27 -22.09
N ASN A 84 -18.34 7.32 -22.13
CA ASN A 84 -17.63 7.84 -20.97
C ASN A 84 -18.59 8.33 -19.88
N THR A 85 -18.27 8.07 -18.63
CA THR A 85 -19.03 8.56 -17.46
C THR A 85 -18.14 9.37 -16.52
N GLU A 86 -17.04 8.78 -16.05
CA GLU A 86 -16.13 9.39 -15.09
C GLU A 86 -14.67 9.24 -15.53
N LYS A 87 -13.84 10.20 -15.14
CA LYS A 87 -12.38 10.08 -15.20
C LYS A 87 -11.78 10.51 -13.87
N THR A 88 -10.80 9.76 -13.38
CA THR A 88 -9.95 10.19 -12.26
C THR A 88 -8.48 10.17 -12.68
N GLU A 89 -7.74 11.22 -12.35
CA GLU A 89 -6.30 11.32 -12.55
C GLU A 89 -5.59 11.41 -11.19
N TYR A 90 -4.42 10.80 -11.09
CA TYR A 90 -3.61 10.77 -9.88
C TYR A 90 -2.18 11.24 -10.15
N ALA A 91 -1.57 11.88 -9.15
CA ALA A 91 -0.14 12.16 -9.13
C ALA A 91 0.45 11.76 -7.78
N TYR A 92 1.73 11.42 -7.78
CA TYR A 92 2.45 10.85 -6.64
C TYR A 92 3.69 11.67 -6.30
N ASP A 93 4.14 11.57 -5.05
CA ASP A 93 5.36 12.21 -4.60
C ASP A 93 6.60 11.58 -5.28
N PRO A 94 7.59 12.36 -5.73
CA PRO A 94 8.74 11.81 -6.43
C PRO A 94 9.78 11.09 -5.55
N VAL A 95 9.67 11.20 -4.21
CA VAL A 95 10.60 10.59 -3.24
C VAL A 95 9.97 9.37 -2.59
N VAL A 96 8.74 9.51 -2.08
CA VAL A 96 7.90 8.42 -1.58
C VAL A 96 6.90 8.07 -2.66
N THR A 97 7.34 7.22 -3.58
CA THR A 97 6.75 7.12 -4.92
C THR A 97 5.35 6.53 -4.97
N ASP A 98 4.90 5.87 -3.91
CA ASP A 98 3.55 5.34 -3.71
C ASP A 98 2.62 6.32 -2.95
N TYR A 99 3.14 7.46 -2.49
CA TYR A 99 2.34 8.46 -1.79
C TYR A 99 1.61 9.39 -2.77
N GLN A 100 0.29 9.22 -2.90
CA GLN A 100 -0.55 10.07 -3.75
C GLN A 100 -0.59 11.52 -3.23
N THR A 101 -0.15 12.46 -4.08
CA THR A 101 -0.16 13.90 -3.83
C THR A 101 -1.26 14.65 -4.58
N GLU A 102 -1.89 14.06 -5.58
CA GLU A 102 -3.01 14.71 -6.28
C GLU A 102 -4.06 13.70 -6.69
N ARG A 103 -5.33 14.10 -6.60
CA ARG A 103 -6.45 13.43 -7.26
C ARG A 103 -7.33 14.48 -7.92
N LYS A 104 -7.62 14.29 -9.21
CA LYS A 104 -8.61 15.08 -9.96
C LYS A 104 -9.70 14.16 -10.47
N ALA A 105 -10.96 14.46 -10.19
CA ALA A 105 -12.10 13.73 -10.72
C ALA A 105 -12.86 14.60 -11.72
N TYR A 106 -13.38 13.96 -12.76
CA TYR A 106 -14.08 14.59 -13.84
C TYR A 106 -15.35 13.80 -14.19
N THR A 107 -16.41 14.51 -14.55
CA THR A 107 -17.62 13.94 -15.15
C THR A 107 -17.60 14.20 -16.65
N TRP A 108 -18.09 13.25 -17.44
CA TRP A 108 -18.25 13.42 -18.88
C TRP A 108 -19.47 14.28 -19.20
N ASP A 109 -19.29 15.31 -20.03
CA ASP A 109 -20.40 16.04 -20.64
C ASP A 109 -20.61 15.52 -22.08
N PRO A 110 -21.66 14.71 -22.33
CA PRO A 110 -21.92 14.15 -23.65
C PRO A 110 -22.37 15.20 -24.66
N ALA A 111 -22.93 16.34 -24.23
CA ALA A 111 -23.39 17.39 -25.14
C ALA A 111 -22.21 18.17 -25.74
N THR A 112 -21.12 18.34 -24.98
CA THR A 112 -19.92 19.05 -25.46
C THR A 112 -18.75 18.14 -25.79
N GLY A 113 -18.81 16.86 -25.42
CA GLY A 113 -17.74 15.88 -25.62
C GLY A 113 -16.49 16.20 -24.79
N LYS A 114 -16.67 16.72 -23.57
CA LYS A 114 -15.57 17.19 -22.72
C LYS A 114 -15.67 16.64 -21.31
N TRP A 115 -14.50 16.44 -20.70
CA TRP A 115 -14.37 16.19 -19.27
C TRP A 115 -14.53 17.48 -18.48
N ILE A 116 -15.43 17.49 -17.51
CA ILE A 116 -15.67 18.61 -16.60
C ILE A 116 -15.08 18.27 -15.24
N LEU A 117 -14.08 19.04 -14.80
CA LEU A 117 -13.48 18.89 -13.47
C LEU A 117 -14.53 19.25 -12.41
N ASN A 118 -14.86 18.30 -11.54
CA ASN A 118 -15.85 18.50 -10.47
C ASN A 118 -15.22 18.44 -9.08
N TYR A 119 -14.07 17.77 -8.93
CA TYR A 119 -13.37 17.64 -7.67
C TYR A 119 -11.86 17.58 -7.90
N ALA A 120 -11.10 18.25 -7.04
CA ALA A 120 -9.66 18.08 -6.97
C ALA A 120 -9.16 18.28 -5.53
N HIS A 121 -8.25 17.43 -5.09
CA HIS A 121 -7.43 17.71 -3.92
C HIS A 121 -5.95 17.57 -4.28
N LYS A 122 -5.11 18.25 -3.51
CA LYS A 122 -3.66 18.11 -3.62
C LYS A 122 -3.00 18.16 -2.26
N LYS A 123 -1.85 17.49 -2.14
CA LYS A 123 -0.95 17.51 -1.00
C LYS A 123 0.35 18.16 -1.43
N VAL A 124 0.75 19.23 -0.74
CA VAL A 124 2.00 19.94 -1.00
C VAL A 124 3.01 19.54 0.06
N ILE A 125 4.06 18.84 -0.35
CA ILE A 125 5.11 18.36 0.54
C ILE A 125 6.33 19.29 0.40
N THR A 126 6.77 19.85 1.52
CA THR A 126 8.01 20.65 1.60
C THR A 126 9.07 19.85 2.33
N ARG A 127 10.28 19.85 1.76
CA ARG A 127 11.45 19.18 2.33
C ARG A 127 12.58 20.17 2.58
N ASN A 128 13.41 19.89 3.58
CA ASN A 128 14.65 20.65 3.81
C ASN A 128 15.74 20.26 2.79
N ALA A 129 16.90 20.91 2.86
CA ALA A 129 18.02 20.67 1.94
C ALA A 129 18.60 19.24 1.99
N LYS A 130 18.30 18.46 3.04
CA LYS A 130 18.69 17.05 3.20
C LYS A 130 17.61 16.09 2.70
N GLY A 131 16.47 16.60 2.23
CA GLY A 131 15.36 15.81 1.71
C GLY A 131 14.36 15.35 2.77
N PHE A 132 14.48 15.78 4.03
CA PHE A 132 13.52 15.42 5.08
C PHE A 132 12.28 16.30 5.01
N VAL A 133 11.10 15.71 5.19
CA VAL A 133 9.81 16.40 5.14
C VAL A 133 9.69 17.34 6.33
N THR A 134 9.43 18.62 6.06
CA THR A 134 9.21 19.67 7.07
C THR A 134 7.77 20.15 7.12
N GLN A 135 7.02 19.95 6.03
CA GLN A 135 5.61 20.34 5.97
C GLN A 135 4.84 19.47 4.98
N VAL A 136 3.60 19.15 5.32
CA VAL A 136 2.61 18.57 4.40
C VAL A 136 1.34 19.41 4.49
N SER A 137 0.91 20.02 3.39
CA SER A 137 -0.34 20.79 3.33
C SER A 137 -1.37 20.07 2.48
N ILE A 138 -2.56 19.81 3.02
CA ILE A 138 -3.67 19.18 2.30
C ILE A 138 -4.65 20.28 1.88
N MET A 139 -4.91 20.34 0.58
CA MET A 139 -5.71 21.39 -0.04
C MET A 139 -6.85 20.81 -0.87
N LEU A 140 -8.02 21.42 -0.78
CA LEU A 140 -9.22 21.03 -1.51
C LEU A 140 -9.65 22.14 -2.47
N MET A 141 -10.09 21.77 -3.67
CA MET A 141 -10.63 22.70 -4.65
C MET A 141 -12.06 23.13 -4.25
N ASN A 142 -12.28 24.43 -4.19
CA ASN A 142 -13.59 25.03 -3.94
C ASN A 142 -14.38 25.30 -5.23
N ALA A 143 -15.61 25.79 -5.09
CA ALA A 143 -16.52 26.08 -6.21
C ALA A 143 -16.02 27.15 -7.21
N LYS A 144 -14.96 27.90 -6.88
CA LYS A 144 -14.30 28.89 -7.77
C LYS A 144 -13.05 28.31 -8.44
N ASN A 145 -12.82 27.00 -8.34
CA ASN A 145 -11.63 26.31 -8.80
C ASN A 145 -10.34 26.82 -8.14
N GLN A 146 -10.44 27.31 -6.90
CA GLN A 146 -9.31 27.72 -6.08
C GLN A 146 -9.05 26.65 -5.03
N PHE A 147 -7.81 26.51 -4.57
CA PHE A 147 -7.45 25.54 -3.53
C PHE A 147 -7.38 26.23 -2.17
N ASP A 148 -8.21 25.76 -1.25
CA ASP A 148 -8.17 26.17 0.15
C ASP A 148 -7.37 25.13 0.94
N GLU A 149 -6.45 25.58 1.79
CA GLU A 149 -5.69 24.70 2.68
C GLU A 149 -6.58 24.33 3.87
N LEU A 150 -6.84 23.03 4.02
CA LEU A 150 -7.70 22.49 5.07
C LEU A 150 -6.90 21.93 6.24
N GLU A 151 -5.73 21.37 5.95
CA GLU A 151 -4.89 20.75 6.97
C GLU A 151 -3.43 21.02 6.67
N ARG A 152 -2.63 21.12 7.73
CA ARG A 152 -1.19 21.24 7.63
C ARG A 152 -0.53 20.44 8.73
N THR A 153 0.46 19.66 8.34
CA THR A 153 1.44 19.07 9.25
C THR A 153 2.73 19.87 9.17
N GLU A 154 3.31 20.21 10.32
CA GLU A 154 4.61 20.86 10.44
C GLU A 154 5.56 19.97 11.26
N ILE A 155 6.75 19.70 10.72
CA ILE A 155 7.76 18.85 11.34
C ILE A 155 9.03 19.69 11.59
N THR A 156 9.49 19.69 12.84
CA THR A 156 10.68 20.45 13.24
C THR A 156 11.84 19.50 13.48
N TYR A 157 13.03 19.92 13.03
CA TYR A 157 14.30 19.22 13.24
C TYR A 157 15.28 20.15 13.93
N ASN A 158 16.04 19.63 14.89
CA ASN A 158 17.15 20.39 15.46
C ASN A 158 18.28 20.52 14.43
N GLY A 159 18.54 21.75 13.99
CA GLY A 159 19.59 22.01 12.98
C GLY A 159 19.29 21.45 11.58
N GLY A 160 18.07 20.98 11.32
CA GLY A 160 17.69 20.36 10.04
C GLY A 160 18.12 18.90 9.90
N ASP A 161 18.58 18.26 10.96
CA ASP A 161 19.01 16.86 10.99
C ASP A 161 18.00 15.93 11.66
N LEU A 162 18.04 14.65 11.27
CA LEU A 162 17.31 13.60 11.96
C LEU A 162 17.84 13.39 13.40
N PRO A 163 16.98 12.94 14.32
CA PRO A 163 15.53 12.76 14.13
C PRO A 163 14.75 14.08 14.25
N ALA A 164 13.51 14.10 13.74
CA ALA A 164 12.58 15.19 14.01
C ALA A 164 12.32 15.32 15.52
N THR A 165 12.21 16.53 16.03
CA THR A 165 11.97 16.77 17.47
C THR A 165 10.52 17.08 17.80
N SER A 166 9.76 17.54 16.81
CA SER A 166 8.34 17.76 16.95
C SER A 166 7.57 17.53 15.66
N TRP A 167 6.30 17.19 15.83
CA TRP A 167 5.31 17.02 14.79
C TRP A 167 4.03 17.72 15.24
N LYS A 168 3.46 18.57 14.41
CA LYS A 168 2.32 19.41 14.74
C LYS A 168 1.27 19.35 13.65
N PHE A 169 0.04 19.03 14.01
CA PHE A 169 -1.10 19.03 13.10
C PHE A 169 -1.97 20.25 13.32
N LEU A 170 -2.28 20.93 12.22
CA LEU A 170 -3.21 22.05 12.17
C LEU A 170 -4.37 21.73 11.24
N GLN A 171 -5.56 22.14 11.62
CA GLN A 171 -6.78 22.00 10.83
C GLN A 171 -7.47 23.36 10.67
N ALA A 172 -8.12 23.58 9.52
CA ALA A 172 -8.86 24.79 9.24
C ALA A 172 -10.17 24.81 10.04
N ASN A 173 -10.43 25.90 10.76
CA ASN A 173 -11.72 26.17 11.39
C ASN A 173 -12.76 26.67 10.36
N GLU A 174 -13.97 26.98 10.81
CA GLU A 174 -15.07 27.51 9.98
C GLU A 174 -14.72 28.81 9.21
N SER A 175 -13.72 29.56 9.67
CA SER A 175 -13.21 30.76 9.02
C SER A 175 -12.00 30.50 8.11
N PHE A 176 -11.70 29.24 7.79
CA PHE A 176 -10.54 28.80 7.01
C PHE A 176 -9.19 29.25 7.59
N GLN A 177 -9.11 29.37 8.92
CA GLN A 177 -7.87 29.63 9.64
C GLN A 177 -7.35 28.33 10.25
N LEU A 178 -6.09 28.01 9.98
CA LEU A 178 -5.43 26.83 10.57
C LEU A 178 -5.21 27.04 12.08
N VAL A 179 -5.77 26.13 12.87
CA VAL A 179 -5.60 26.05 14.32
C VAL A 179 -4.85 24.77 14.70
N GLU A 180 -3.98 24.84 15.71
CA GLU A 180 -3.26 23.66 16.22
C GLU A 180 -4.25 22.73 16.91
N MET A 181 -4.36 21.50 16.41
CA MET A 181 -5.21 20.47 16.98
C MET A 181 -4.41 19.63 17.97
N VAL A 182 -3.30 19.05 17.49
CA VAL A 182 -2.44 18.17 18.27
C VAL A 182 -0.97 18.41 17.93
N ARG A 183 -0.10 18.26 18.91
CA ARG A 183 1.35 18.33 18.74
C ARG A 183 2.06 17.31 19.59
N TYR A 184 2.98 16.59 18.95
CA TYR A 184 3.97 15.74 19.61
C TYR A 184 5.27 16.53 19.71
N ASP A 185 5.83 16.64 20.91
CA ASP A 185 7.08 17.35 21.18
C ASP A 185 8.04 16.49 22.00
N LYS A 186 9.33 16.84 21.99
CA LYS A 186 10.42 16.06 22.57
C LYS A 186 10.41 14.60 22.11
N ILE A 187 10.14 14.41 20.82
CA ILE A 187 9.97 13.09 20.25
C ILE A 187 11.30 12.32 20.34
N ASN A 188 11.25 11.14 20.93
CA ASN A 188 12.27 10.12 20.86
C ASN A 188 11.77 9.03 19.92
N TRP A 189 12.50 8.78 18.84
CA TRP A 189 12.11 7.82 17.81
C TRP A 189 12.72 6.46 18.08
N ASP A 190 11.95 5.41 17.79
CA ASP A 190 12.51 4.08 17.58
C ASP A 190 13.18 4.02 16.20
N HIS A 191 12.46 4.50 15.17
CA HIS A 191 12.96 4.60 13.81
C HIS A 191 12.39 5.84 13.12
N SER A 192 13.19 6.51 12.28
CA SER A 192 12.72 7.59 11.41
C SER A 192 13.61 7.72 10.17
N ASP A 193 12.98 7.75 9.00
CA ASP A 193 13.62 7.97 7.70
C ASP A 193 13.51 9.43 7.21
N GLY A 194 12.83 10.28 7.98
CA GLY A 194 12.58 11.68 7.65
C GLY A 194 11.52 11.91 6.57
N GLN A 195 10.86 10.87 6.07
CA GLN A 195 9.69 10.96 5.19
C GLN A 195 8.38 10.85 5.99
N ILE A 196 8.22 11.73 6.97
CA ILE A 196 7.05 11.77 7.86
C ILE A 196 5.87 12.39 7.11
N LEU A 197 5.12 11.54 6.39
CA LEU A 197 3.93 11.91 5.59
C LEU A 197 2.60 11.46 6.23
N ASN A 198 2.71 10.77 7.36
CA ASN A 198 1.65 10.05 8.05
C ASN A 198 0.93 10.91 9.10
N SER A 199 -0.28 10.49 9.46
CA SER A 199 -1.04 10.97 10.62
C SER A 199 -0.57 10.30 11.93
N ASN A 200 -1.17 10.72 13.05
CA ASN A 200 -0.90 10.27 14.42
C ASN A 200 -0.93 8.75 14.64
N GLU A 201 -1.91 8.03 14.09
CA GLU A 201 -2.05 6.56 14.26
C GLU A 201 -0.86 5.78 13.66
N ALA A 202 -0.30 6.31 12.57
CA ALA A 202 0.81 5.69 11.87
C ALA A 202 2.19 6.02 12.48
N PHE A 203 2.24 6.51 13.74
CA PHE A 203 3.47 6.55 14.54
C PHE A 203 3.73 5.28 15.35
N MET A 204 2.77 4.35 15.37
CA MET A 204 2.92 3.04 16.02
C MET A 204 3.42 2.00 15.02
N ILE A 205 3.10 2.17 13.74
CA ILE A 205 3.43 1.25 12.64
C ILE A 205 4.21 1.94 11.52
N GLY A 206 4.91 1.17 10.69
CA GLY A 206 5.62 1.68 9.50
C GLY A 206 7.03 2.26 9.76
N ASN A 207 7.50 3.12 8.85
CA ASN A 207 8.91 3.56 8.80
C ASN A 207 9.25 4.72 9.76
N ASN A 208 8.27 5.34 10.41
CA ASN A 208 8.48 6.44 11.35
C ASN A 208 7.73 6.13 12.64
N ARG A 209 8.44 5.54 13.61
CA ARG A 209 7.87 5.02 14.85
C ARG A 209 8.36 5.79 16.06
N ILE A 210 7.42 6.30 16.87
CA ILE A 210 7.74 7.05 18.08
C ILE A 210 7.96 6.06 19.22
N LYS A 211 9.03 6.23 19.98
CA LYS A 211 9.27 5.52 21.24
C LYS A 211 8.72 6.29 22.43
N LYS A 212 8.83 7.62 22.40
CA LYS A 212 8.35 8.50 23.47
C LYS A 212 8.06 9.90 22.95
N ALA A 213 7.01 10.54 23.45
CA ALA A 213 6.74 11.96 23.19
C ALA A 213 5.88 12.60 24.29
N ASP A 214 5.91 13.94 24.35
CA ASP A 214 4.90 14.72 25.06
C ASP A 214 3.79 15.11 24.04
N ILE A 215 2.53 14.88 24.40
CA ILE A 215 1.36 15.25 23.58
C ILE A 215 0.76 16.55 24.11
N TYR A 216 0.42 17.46 23.18
CA TYR A 216 -0.24 18.71 23.47
C TYR A 216 -1.50 18.84 22.61
N ASP A 217 -2.60 19.25 23.22
CA ASP A 217 -3.83 19.63 22.54
C ASP A 217 -4.08 21.12 22.77
N GLU A 218 -4.39 21.85 21.69
CA GLU A 218 -4.58 23.30 21.71
C GLU A 218 -3.43 24.06 22.44
N GLY A 219 -2.20 23.59 22.25
CA GLY A 219 -0.99 24.17 22.84
C GLY A 219 -0.73 23.85 24.32
N LYS A 220 -1.58 23.07 24.99
CA LYS A 220 -1.40 22.64 26.39
C LYS A 220 -0.97 21.18 26.43
N LYS A 221 0.01 20.84 27.28
CA LYS A 221 0.39 19.44 27.47
C LYS A 221 -0.77 18.69 28.11
N THR A 222 -1.20 17.60 27.50
CA THR A 222 -2.36 16.81 27.93
C THR A 222 -1.96 15.38 28.27
N ALA A 223 -1.00 14.80 27.54
CA ALA A 223 -0.58 13.43 27.75
C ALA A 223 0.91 13.20 27.51
N THR A 224 1.37 11.99 27.84
CA THR A 224 2.64 11.43 27.40
C THR A 224 2.39 10.14 26.62
N PHE A 225 3.15 9.94 25.55
CA PHE A 225 3.18 8.71 24.77
C PHE A 225 4.46 7.95 25.07
N GLU A 226 4.36 6.64 25.28
CA GLU A 226 5.49 5.72 25.36
C GLU A 226 5.15 4.45 24.59
N CYS A 227 6.08 3.92 23.81
CA CYS A 227 5.86 2.67 23.11
C CYS A 227 7.09 1.78 23.11
N THR A 228 6.86 0.48 23.19
CA THR A 228 7.87 -0.56 23.09
C THR A 228 7.62 -1.41 21.85
N TYR A 229 8.70 -1.75 21.17
CA TYR A 229 8.68 -2.53 19.92
C TYR A 229 9.52 -3.79 20.10
N VAL A 230 9.12 -4.87 19.45
CA VAL A 230 9.89 -6.12 19.41
C VAL A 230 10.71 -6.17 18.12
N ASP A 231 12.02 -6.32 18.25
CA ASP A 231 12.94 -6.38 17.10
C ASP A 231 12.56 -7.51 16.13
N GLY A 232 12.43 -7.15 14.84
CA GLY A 232 12.13 -8.10 13.78
C GLY A 232 10.67 -8.54 13.68
N LYS A 233 9.77 -7.94 14.47
CA LYS A 233 8.33 -8.19 14.44
C LYS A 233 7.53 -6.90 14.22
N THR A 234 6.24 -7.07 13.91
CA THR A 234 5.26 -5.99 13.91
C THR A 234 4.75 -5.63 15.31
N ASP A 235 5.01 -6.49 16.31
CA ASP A 235 4.54 -6.33 17.69
C ASP A 235 4.92 -4.98 18.30
N PHE A 236 3.94 -4.36 18.98
CA PHE A 236 4.16 -3.17 19.80
C PHE A 236 3.23 -3.16 21.01
N ASP A 237 3.64 -2.41 22.03
CA ASP A 237 2.87 -2.08 23.23
C ASP A 237 3.08 -0.59 23.50
N CYS A 238 2.03 0.20 23.28
CA CYS A 238 2.02 1.65 23.43
C CYS A 238 1.06 2.09 24.53
N LEU A 239 1.49 3.06 25.35
CA LEU A 239 0.71 3.69 26.41
C LEU A 239 0.64 5.19 26.19
N ILE A 240 -0.59 5.72 26.13
CA ILE A 240 -0.88 7.15 26.22
C ILE A 240 -1.44 7.40 27.61
N LYS A 241 -0.82 8.32 28.37
CA LYS A 241 -1.22 8.63 29.74
C LYS A 241 -1.49 10.11 29.92
N SER A 242 -2.66 10.46 30.44
CA SER A 242 -3.02 11.83 30.82
C SER A 242 -2.07 12.36 31.89
N ILE A 243 -1.70 13.65 31.81
CA ILE A 243 -0.89 14.29 32.86
C ILE A 243 -1.73 14.88 33.99
N ASN A 244 -3.04 15.07 33.77
CA ASN A 244 -3.94 15.77 34.68
C ASN A 244 -4.96 14.84 35.37
N GLY A 245 -4.97 13.56 35.01
CA GLY A 245 -5.96 12.60 35.47
C GLY A 245 -5.41 11.18 35.52
N VAL A 246 -6.33 10.25 35.76
CA VAL A 246 -6.10 8.81 35.78
C VAL A 246 -6.26 8.18 34.40
N ASP A 247 -6.72 8.96 33.42
CA ASP A 247 -7.01 8.47 32.07
C ASP A 247 -5.77 7.94 31.35
N GLU A 248 -5.94 6.78 30.71
CA GLU A 248 -4.91 6.15 29.90
C GLU A 248 -5.51 5.30 28.77
N ILE A 249 -4.76 5.19 27.67
CA ILE A 249 -5.06 4.32 26.54
C ILE A 249 -3.87 3.39 26.36
N HIS A 250 -4.14 2.09 26.35
CA HIS A 250 -3.16 1.04 26.10
C HIS A 250 -3.47 0.37 24.77
N HIS A 251 -2.54 0.46 23.81
CA HIS A 251 -2.70 -0.08 22.47
C HIS A 251 -1.59 -1.09 22.18
N THR A 252 -1.98 -2.33 21.93
CA THR A 252 -1.07 -3.45 21.72
C THR A 252 -1.36 -4.13 20.39
N LEU A 253 -0.32 -4.48 19.64
CA LEU A 253 -0.39 -5.40 18.51
C LEU A 253 0.52 -6.60 18.79
N THR A 254 0.00 -7.80 18.61
CA THR A 254 0.72 -9.07 18.81
C THR A 254 0.56 -9.97 17.59
N GLU A 255 1.67 -10.32 16.95
CA GLU A 255 1.73 -11.37 15.92
C GLU A 255 1.44 -12.74 16.54
N LEU A 256 0.49 -13.45 15.96
CA LEU A 256 0.00 -14.75 16.44
C LEU A 256 0.71 -15.93 15.76
N ASP A 257 1.17 -15.74 14.52
CA ASP A 257 1.85 -16.77 13.72
C ASP A 257 2.77 -16.17 12.64
N GLY A 258 3.51 -17.04 11.94
CA GLY A 258 4.40 -16.62 10.84
C GLY A 258 3.72 -16.34 9.49
N ASN A 259 2.39 -16.46 9.42
CA ASN A 259 1.61 -16.18 8.21
C ASN A 259 1.18 -14.70 8.16
N GLY A 260 1.27 -13.99 9.29
CA GLY A 260 0.92 -12.58 9.42
C GLY A 260 -0.35 -12.36 10.25
N SER A 261 -0.92 -13.40 10.87
CA SER A 261 -2.04 -13.25 11.80
C SER A 261 -1.65 -12.41 12.99
N TYR A 262 -2.56 -11.58 13.48
CA TYR A 262 -2.31 -10.70 14.61
C TYR A 262 -3.56 -10.49 15.47
N LYS A 263 -3.33 -10.11 16.73
CA LYS A 263 -4.31 -9.50 17.62
C LYS A 263 -3.93 -8.03 17.81
N GLU A 264 -4.87 -7.13 17.58
CA GLU A 264 -4.74 -5.71 17.93
C GLU A 264 -5.76 -5.39 19.02
N GLU A 265 -5.31 -4.80 20.13
CA GLU A 265 -6.12 -4.56 21.33
C GLU A 265 -5.94 -3.12 21.79
N ILE A 266 -7.05 -2.45 22.07
CA ILE A 266 -7.12 -1.09 22.59
C ILE A 266 -7.94 -1.13 23.87
N ILE A 267 -7.29 -0.76 24.98
CA ILE A 267 -7.92 -0.64 26.29
C ILE A 267 -7.87 0.82 26.71
N GLU A 268 -9.03 1.43 26.80
CA GLU A 268 -9.19 2.79 27.27
C GLU A 268 -9.72 2.77 28.70
N ARG A 269 -9.11 3.58 29.57
CA ARG A 269 -9.54 3.77 30.95
C ARG A 269 -9.77 5.25 31.17
N PHE A 270 -10.99 5.64 31.50
CA PHE A 270 -11.37 7.02 31.78
C PHE A 270 -12.09 7.13 33.13
N ASP A 271 -12.02 8.31 33.75
CA ASP A 271 -12.93 8.71 34.82
C ASP A 271 -13.89 9.77 34.24
N GLU A 272 -14.91 9.31 33.49
CA GLU A 272 -15.78 10.18 32.69
C GLU A 272 -16.57 11.16 33.56
N ASN A 273 -16.93 10.73 34.77
CA ASN A 273 -17.84 11.44 35.65
C ASN A 273 -17.11 12.17 36.81
N GLY A 274 -15.83 11.90 37.03
CA GLY A 274 -14.99 12.51 38.06
C GLY A 274 -15.22 11.97 39.48
N ASP A 275 -15.81 10.79 39.62
CA ASP A 275 -16.07 10.13 40.91
C ASP A 275 -14.90 9.24 41.39
N GLY A 276 -13.90 9.04 40.53
CA GLY A 276 -12.72 8.22 40.81
C GLY A 276 -12.93 6.72 40.59
N GLU A 277 -14.07 6.29 40.08
CA GLU A 277 -14.28 4.99 39.47
C GLU A 277 -13.92 5.07 37.97
N MET A 278 -13.27 4.03 37.45
CA MET A 278 -12.83 4.02 36.06
C MET A 278 -13.83 3.29 35.18
N GLU A 279 -14.30 3.93 34.12
CA GLU A 279 -14.87 3.25 32.98
C GLU A 279 -13.75 2.58 32.16
N ILE A 280 -13.93 1.32 31.80
CA ILE A 280 -12.98 0.54 31.01
C ILE A 280 -13.66 0.11 29.72
N TYR A 281 -13.12 0.56 28.59
CA TYR A 281 -13.51 0.12 27.27
C TYR A 281 -12.39 -0.72 26.70
N ASP A 282 -12.62 -2.01 26.57
CA ASP A 282 -11.65 -2.99 26.07
C ASP A 282 -12.20 -3.60 24.78
N GLN A 283 -11.51 -3.33 23.68
CA GLN A 283 -11.84 -3.83 22.36
C GLN A 283 -10.62 -4.45 21.70
N TYR A 284 -10.82 -5.54 20.96
CA TYR A 284 -9.74 -6.12 20.17
C TYR A 284 -10.22 -6.74 18.86
N THR A 285 -9.33 -6.72 17.88
CA THR A 285 -9.48 -7.35 16.57
C THR A 285 -8.53 -8.53 16.46
N ILE A 286 -9.01 -9.65 15.93
CA ILE A 286 -8.19 -10.78 15.51
C ILE A 286 -8.27 -10.90 13.99
N ALA A 287 -7.15 -10.65 13.32
CA ALA A 287 -6.99 -10.92 11.90
C ALA A 287 -6.20 -12.22 11.71
N THR A 288 -6.76 -13.15 10.93
CA THR A 288 -6.16 -14.47 10.69
C THR A 288 -5.84 -14.65 9.21
N TYR A 289 -4.65 -15.17 8.93
CA TYR A 289 -4.17 -15.48 7.58
C TYR A 289 -3.88 -16.98 7.45
N ASP A 290 -4.13 -17.54 6.28
CA ASP A 290 -3.78 -18.92 5.98
C ASP A 290 -2.31 -19.10 5.57
N ASP A 291 -1.91 -20.34 5.25
CA ASP A 291 -0.54 -20.66 4.84
C ASP A 291 -0.10 -20.02 3.51
N HIS A 292 -1.05 -19.52 2.71
CA HIS A 292 -0.77 -18.73 1.50
C HIS A 292 -0.67 -17.23 1.81
N LYS A 293 -0.81 -16.84 3.09
CA LYS A 293 -0.84 -15.47 3.59
C LYS A 293 -2.04 -14.67 3.05
N ASN A 294 -3.13 -15.37 2.73
CA ASN A 294 -4.39 -14.72 2.39
C ASN A 294 -5.23 -14.54 3.67
N PRO A 295 -5.89 -13.38 3.85
CA PRO A 295 -6.77 -13.16 4.99
C PRO A 295 -7.96 -14.14 4.95
N ILE A 296 -8.25 -14.83 6.05
CA ILE A 296 -9.38 -15.78 6.15
C ILE A 296 -10.41 -15.39 7.19
N ALA A 297 -10.05 -14.51 8.13
CA ALA A 297 -10.97 -13.95 9.10
C ALA A 297 -10.47 -12.61 9.63
N GLU A 298 -11.41 -11.70 9.89
CA GLU A 298 -11.21 -10.52 10.73
C GLU A 298 -12.40 -10.46 11.69
N GLU A 299 -12.13 -10.58 12.99
CA GLU A 299 -13.17 -10.69 14.02
C GLU A 299 -12.93 -9.61 15.09
N ASN A 300 -13.99 -8.86 15.43
CA ASN A 300 -13.94 -7.78 16.41
C ASN A 300 -14.68 -8.18 17.69
N PHE A 301 -14.11 -7.83 18.82
CA PHE A 301 -14.60 -8.21 20.14
C PHE A 301 -14.58 -7.01 21.08
N GLU A 302 -15.53 -7.01 22.02
CA GLU A 302 -15.59 -6.11 23.16
C GLU A 302 -15.58 -6.91 24.46
N VAL A 303 -14.96 -6.37 25.51
CA VAL A 303 -14.93 -6.97 26.85
C VAL A 303 -15.71 -6.08 27.81
N ASN A 304 -16.92 -6.50 28.15
CA ASN A 304 -17.82 -5.80 29.06
C ASN A 304 -17.92 -6.59 30.38
N ASP A 305 -17.48 -6.02 31.50
CA ASP A 305 -17.46 -6.68 32.83
C ASP A 305 -16.80 -8.08 32.83
N GLY A 306 -15.75 -8.25 32.02
CA GLY A 306 -15.03 -9.53 31.87
C GLY A 306 -15.75 -10.57 31.01
N VAL A 307 -16.89 -10.20 30.42
CA VAL A 307 -17.57 -11.00 29.39
C VAL A 307 -17.05 -10.56 28.02
N ILE A 308 -16.53 -11.53 27.27
CA ILE A 308 -16.07 -11.31 25.89
C ILE A 308 -17.24 -11.51 24.96
N GLU A 309 -17.51 -10.51 24.13
CA GLU A 309 -18.56 -10.51 23.12
C GLU A 309 -17.98 -10.24 21.74
N LYS A 310 -18.41 -11.00 20.72
CA LYS A 310 -18.05 -10.73 19.32
C LYS A 310 -19.06 -9.75 18.76
N THR A 311 -18.61 -8.58 18.33
CA THR A 311 -19.48 -7.51 17.82
C THR A 311 -19.55 -7.51 16.29
N ASN A 312 -18.51 -7.99 15.62
CA ASN A 312 -18.48 -8.08 14.16
C ASN A 312 -17.51 -9.20 13.69
N GLY A 313 -17.68 -9.66 12.47
CA GLY A 313 -16.74 -10.58 11.86
C GLY A 313 -16.93 -10.76 10.36
N LEU A 314 -15.82 -10.90 9.66
CA LEU A 314 -15.74 -11.29 8.25
C LEU A 314 -14.96 -12.60 8.14
N LYS A 315 -15.38 -13.49 7.25
CA LYS A 315 -14.62 -14.69 6.88
C LYS A 315 -14.54 -14.83 5.37
N MET A 316 -13.38 -15.29 4.91
CA MET A 316 -13.16 -15.68 3.52
C MET A 316 -12.71 -17.13 3.47
N LEU A 317 -13.51 -17.94 2.78
CA LEU A 317 -13.20 -19.36 2.55
C LEU A 317 -12.66 -19.50 1.14
N TYR A 318 -11.41 -19.96 1.01
CA TYR A 318 -10.76 -20.13 -0.28
C TYR A 318 -10.72 -21.59 -0.71
N THR A 319 -11.02 -21.82 -1.99
CA THR A 319 -10.61 -23.04 -2.69
C THR A 319 -9.42 -22.71 -3.59
N TYR A 320 -8.34 -23.47 -3.43
CA TYR A 320 -7.12 -23.28 -4.20
C TYR A 320 -7.01 -24.27 -5.37
N GLY A 321 -6.55 -23.77 -6.51
CA GLY A 321 -6.16 -24.55 -7.67
C GLY A 321 -4.81 -25.23 -7.49
N SER A 322 -4.40 -26.01 -8.50
CA SER A 322 -3.16 -26.79 -8.44
C SER A 322 -1.88 -25.96 -8.45
N ASN A 323 -1.96 -24.68 -8.85
CA ASN A 323 -0.82 -23.76 -8.89
C ASN A 323 -0.84 -22.77 -7.69
N GLY A 324 -1.73 -22.98 -6.72
CA GLY A 324 -1.90 -22.10 -5.56
C GLY A 324 -2.74 -20.85 -5.83
N GLU A 325 -3.34 -20.74 -7.01
CA GLU A 325 -4.31 -19.70 -7.37
C GLU A 325 -5.64 -19.89 -6.62
N ILE A 326 -6.31 -18.80 -6.24
CA ILE A 326 -7.64 -18.87 -5.63
C ILE A 326 -8.66 -19.09 -6.76
N THR A 327 -9.29 -20.26 -6.81
CA THR A 327 -10.32 -20.60 -7.81
C THR A 327 -11.73 -20.30 -7.33
N GLU A 328 -11.93 -20.22 -6.01
CA GLU A 328 -13.21 -19.85 -5.41
C GLU A 328 -12.97 -19.11 -4.10
N THR A 329 -13.78 -18.07 -3.86
CA THR A 329 -13.87 -17.37 -2.58
C THR A 329 -15.33 -17.35 -2.14
N ILE A 330 -15.61 -17.74 -0.90
CA ILE A 330 -16.90 -17.50 -0.26
C ILE A 330 -16.71 -16.48 0.85
N ASN A 331 -17.36 -15.34 0.72
CA ASN A 331 -17.36 -14.26 1.71
C ASN A 331 -18.53 -14.47 2.67
N GLN A 332 -18.25 -14.41 3.97
CA GLN A 332 -19.25 -14.52 5.02
C GLN A 332 -19.17 -13.33 5.97
N MET A 333 -20.32 -12.90 6.47
CA MET A 333 -20.44 -11.84 7.47
C MET A 333 -21.12 -12.39 8.72
N TYR A 334 -20.67 -11.96 9.88
CA TYR A 334 -21.24 -12.34 11.16
C TYR A 334 -22.57 -11.62 11.39
N ASP A 335 -23.65 -12.38 11.61
CA ASP A 335 -24.91 -11.89 12.13
C ASP A 335 -24.83 -11.90 13.66
N TYR A 336 -24.86 -10.70 14.26
CA TYR A 336 -24.77 -10.52 15.70
C TYR A 336 -25.97 -11.10 16.45
N GLU A 337 -27.19 -10.92 15.92
CA GLU A 337 -28.43 -11.34 16.57
C GLU A 337 -28.59 -12.87 16.53
N ALA A 338 -28.26 -13.48 15.39
CA ALA A 338 -28.31 -14.93 15.21
C ALA A 338 -27.05 -15.64 15.71
N ALA A 339 -25.98 -14.90 16.01
CA ALA A 339 -24.66 -15.37 16.42
C ALA A 339 -24.03 -16.41 15.46
N VAL A 340 -24.26 -16.24 14.16
CA VAL A 340 -23.75 -17.14 13.10
C VAL A 340 -23.15 -16.37 11.94
N TYR A 341 -22.28 -17.02 11.15
CA TYR A 341 -21.81 -16.46 9.89
C TYR A 341 -22.80 -16.77 8.76
N MET A 342 -23.20 -15.74 8.03
CA MET A 342 -24.04 -15.85 6.84
C MET A 342 -23.19 -15.70 5.59
N ASN A 343 -23.46 -16.52 4.59
CA ASN A 343 -22.89 -16.35 3.26
C ASN A 343 -23.38 -15.03 2.67
N MET A 344 -22.48 -14.27 2.06
CA MET A 344 -22.80 -12.98 1.42
C MET A 344 -22.58 -13.05 -0.08
N GLU A 345 -21.48 -13.68 -0.50
CA GLU A 345 -21.05 -13.70 -1.88
C GLU A 345 -20.17 -14.91 -2.13
N LYS A 346 -20.25 -15.47 -3.33
CA LYS A 346 -19.30 -16.45 -3.83
C LYS A 346 -18.74 -15.99 -5.16
N ILE A 347 -17.42 -15.99 -5.29
CA ILE A 347 -16.70 -15.65 -6.50
C ILE A 347 -16.03 -16.92 -7.03
N VAL A 348 -16.32 -17.28 -8.28
CA VAL A 348 -15.64 -18.39 -8.98
C VAL A 348 -14.73 -17.83 -10.05
N ALA A 349 -13.43 -18.03 -9.90
CA ALA A 349 -12.38 -17.46 -10.72
C ALA A 349 -11.84 -18.48 -11.74
N SER A 350 -11.56 -18.01 -12.96
CA SER A 350 -11.14 -18.85 -14.08
C SER A 350 -10.28 -18.08 -15.11
N ASP A 351 -9.82 -18.80 -16.14
CA ASP A 351 -8.99 -18.26 -17.23
C ASP A 351 -7.73 -17.55 -16.74
N PHE A 352 -7.04 -18.15 -15.78
CA PHE A 352 -5.88 -17.55 -15.14
C PHE A 352 -4.72 -17.29 -16.11
N VAL A 353 -4.03 -16.17 -15.88
CA VAL A 353 -2.75 -15.84 -16.49
C VAL A 353 -1.67 -15.76 -15.42
N PHE A 354 -0.52 -16.35 -15.70
CA PHE A 354 0.63 -16.35 -14.81
C PHE A 354 1.50 -15.12 -15.03
N PHE A 355 1.86 -14.46 -13.93
CA PHE A 355 2.89 -13.43 -13.87
C PHE A 355 4.01 -13.90 -12.96
N ALA A 356 5.18 -14.20 -13.51
CA ALA A 356 6.35 -14.49 -12.67
C ALA A 356 6.66 -13.30 -11.74
N SER A 357 6.81 -13.58 -10.46
CA SER A 357 7.17 -12.63 -9.40
C SER A 357 8.61 -12.93 -9.00
N GLY A 358 9.45 -11.91 -9.06
CA GLY A 358 10.89 -12.11 -8.91
C GLY A 358 11.60 -12.38 -10.24
N VAL A 359 12.90 -12.08 -10.19
CA VAL A 359 13.83 -12.06 -11.31
C VAL A 359 13.86 -13.41 -12.01
N ASP A 360 13.38 -13.43 -13.26
CA ASP A 360 13.79 -14.48 -14.19
C ASP A 360 15.31 -14.45 -14.26
N TYR A 361 15.93 -15.52 -13.75
CA TYR A 361 17.35 -15.82 -13.98
C TYR A 361 17.55 -16.04 -15.48
N THR A 362 17.62 -14.96 -16.25
CA THR A 362 18.09 -15.03 -17.63
C THR A 362 19.60 -15.12 -17.57
N GLN A 363 20.11 -16.33 -17.32
CA GLN A 363 21.49 -16.67 -17.62
C GLN A 363 21.63 -16.62 -19.15
N THR A 364 21.84 -15.42 -19.69
CA THR A 364 21.94 -15.22 -21.12
C THR A 364 23.38 -15.50 -21.50
N LYS A 365 23.68 -16.73 -21.91
CA LYS A 365 25.01 -17.10 -22.39
C LYS A 365 25.21 -16.58 -23.81
N ASN A 366 25.74 -15.36 -23.94
CA ASN A 366 26.18 -14.81 -25.22
C ASN A 366 27.67 -15.11 -25.40
N GLY A 367 27.99 -16.26 -25.99
CA GLY A 367 29.38 -16.68 -26.16
C GLY A 367 30.03 -17.07 -24.84
N SER A 368 31.08 -16.35 -24.42
CA SER A 368 31.87 -16.65 -23.21
C SER A 368 31.68 -15.65 -22.07
N LEU A 369 30.81 -14.65 -22.25
CA LEU A 369 30.37 -13.72 -21.21
C LEU A 369 29.17 -14.31 -20.45
N ASN A 370 29.35 -14.55 -19.15
CA ASN A 370 28.28 -14.95 -18.23
C ASN A 370 27.71 -13.72 -17.53
N ILE A 371 26.39 -13.63 -17.39
CA ILE A 371 25.70 -12.56 -16.66
C ILE A 371 24.71 -13.16 -15.69
N MET A 372 24.69 -12.61 -14.48
CA MET A 372 23.70 -12.87 -13.43
C MET A 372 23.15 -11.53 -12.95
N VAL A 373 21.83 -11.41 -12.89
CA VAL A 373 21.14 -10.23 -12.36
C VAL A 373 20.44 -10.63 -11.07
N SER A 374 20.48 -9.75 -10.07
CA SER A 374 19.82 -9.86 -8.77
C SER A 374 19.22 -8.50 -8.39
N ASP A 375 18.38 -8.44 -7.36
CA ASP A 375 17.49 -7.32 -7.01
C ASP A 375 18.09 -5.92 -7.17
N ASN A 376 19.36 -5.74 -6.82
CA ASN A 376 20.05 -4.47 -6.98
C ASN A 376 21.45 -4.61 -7.58
N GLN A 377 21.79 -5.75 -8.19
CA GLN A 377 23.13 -5.95 -8.74
C GLN A 377 23.12 -6.75 -10.04
N VAL A 378 24.01 -6.36 -10.96
CA VAL A 378 24.40 -7.21 -12.09
C VAL A 378 25.84 -7.67 -11.89
N ARG A 379 26.02 -9.00 -11.90
CA ARG A 379 27.32 -9.68 -11.91
C ARG A 379 27.60 -10.20 -13.31
N PHE A 380 28.83 -10.07 -13.76
CA PHE A 380 29.23 -10.52 -15.08
C PHE A 380 30.67 -11.02 -15.07
N GLU A 381 30.93 -12.09 -15.80
CA GLU A 381 32.20 -12.78 -15.80
C GLU A 381 32.63 -13.13 -17.23
N LYS A 382 33.89 -12.83 -17.55
CA LYS A 382 34.55 -13.23 -18.79
C LYS A 382 36.06 -13.25 -18.58
N GLU A 383 36.70 -14.34 -19.01
CA GLU A 383 38.15 -14.47 -18.98
C GLU A 383 38.84 -13.34 -19.78
N GLY A 384 39.85 -12.73 -19.16
CA GLY A 384 40.64 -11.64 -19.75
C GLY A 384 39.95 -10.27 -19.73
N MET A 385 38.78 -10.12 -19.12
CA MET A 385 38.09 -8.82 -19.00
C MET A 385 38.88 -7.85 -18.13
N ASN A 386 39.08 -6.62 -18.63
CA ASN A 386 39.75 -5.53 -17.89
C ASN A 386 38.87 -4.28 -17.73
N GLY A 387 37.66 -4.27 -18.30
CA GLY A 387 36.71 -3.18 -18.14
C GLY A 387 35.33 -3.46 -18.71
N TYR A 388 34.36 -2.66 -18.28
CA TYR A 388 32.97 -2.76 -18.70
C TYR A 388 32.36 -1.38 -18.95
N ALA A 389 31.25 -1.36 -19.70
CA ALA A 389 30.35 -0.24 -19.85
C ALA A 389 28.90 -0.76 -19.98
N ILE A 390 27.97 -0.16 -19.24
CA ILE A 390 26.54 -0.45 -19.30
C ILE A 390 25.84 0.74 -19.96
N TYR A 391 24.97 0.44 -20.91
CA TYR A 391 24.16 1.39 -21.66
C TYR A 391 22.68 1.09 -21.49
N SER A 392 21.83 2.12 -21.55
CA SER A 392 20.40 1.93 -21.82
C SER A 392 20.20 1.37 -23.23
N VAL A 393 19.02 0.81 -23.51
CA VAL A 393 18.64 0.39 -24.88
C VAL A 393 18.68 1.54 -25.90
N THR A 394 18.52 2.79 -25.44
CA THR A 394 18.62 4.01 -26.27
C THR A 394 20.06 4.46 -26.54
N GLY A 395 21.05 3.77 -25.96
CA GLY A 395 22.48 4.05 -26.16
C GLY A 395 23.12 5.01 -25.17
N THR A 396 22.40 5.47 -24.14
CA THR A 396 22.95 6.32 -23.07
C THR A 396 23.88 5.49 -22.19
N LEU A 397 25.11 5.97 -21.94
CA LEU A 397 26.04 5.34 -21.00
C LEU A 397 25.55 5.56 -19.56
N ILE A 398 25.31 4.47 -18.83
CA ILE A 398 24.80 4.46 -17.47
C ILE A 398 25.92 4.24 -16.45
N SER A 399 26.82 3.30 -16.72
CA SER A 399 27.93 2.97 -15.83
C SER A 399 29.13 2.48 -16.64
N LYS A 400 30.34 2.70 -16.14
CA LYS A 400 31.58 2.13 -16.69
C LYS A 400 32.62 1.95 -15.59
N GLY A 401 33.49 0.97 -15.75
CA GLY A 401 34.55 0.71 -14.78
C GLY A 401 35.64 -0.20 -15.31
N LYS A 402 36.73 -0.30 -14.53
CA LYS A 402 37.78 -1.30 -14.73
C LYS A 402 37.48 -2.52 -13.88
N VAL A 403 38.02 -3.67 -14.30
CA VAL A 403 37.86 -4.94 -13.60
C VAL A 403 39.24 -5.61 -13.49
N GLU A 404 39.55 -6.18 -12.33
CA GLU A 404 40.89 -6.74 -12.06
C GLU A 404 40.92 -8.28 -11.95
N ASN A 405 39.78 -8.97 -11.96
CA ASN A 405 39.72 -10.42 -11.67
C ASN A 405 38.74 -11.21 -12.56
N ASN A 406 38.61 -10.85 -13.85
CA ASN A 406 37.68 -11.48 -14.82
C ASN A 406 36.17 -11.42 -14.45
N HIS A 407 35.81 -10.83 -13.29
CA HIS A 407 34.44 -10.68 -12.81
C HIS A 407 34.17 -9.23 -12.40
N GLY A 408 33.00 -8.70 -12.76
CA GLY A 408 32.54 -7.39 -12.35
C GLY A 408 31.17 -7.45 -11.70
N GLU A 409 30.93 -6.54 -10.76
CA GLU A 409 29.65 -6.37 -10.08
C GLU A 409 29.27 -4.89 -10.11
N VAL A 410 28.02 -4.59 -10.46
CA VAL A 410 27.51 -3.23 -10.52
C VAL A 410 26.18 -3.17 -9.79
N SER A 411 26.07 -2.26 -8.82
CA SER A 411 24.78 -1.94 -8.22
C SER A 411 23.90 -1.25 -9.26
N ILE A 412 22.73 -1.82 -9.51
CA ILE A 412 21.71 -1.32 -10.44
C ILE A 412 20.51 -0.73 -9.71
N GLY A 413 20.52 -0.62 -8.37
CA GLY A 413 19.36 -0.15 -7.60
C GLY A 413 18.87 1.24 -8.02
N ALA A 414 19.77 2.13 -8.41
CA ALA A 414 19.44 3.46 -8.91
C ALA A 414 19.08 3.53 -10.41
N PHE A 415 19.17 2.43 -11.16
CA PHE A 415 18.86 2.43 -12.59
C PHE A 415 17.33 2.48 -12.80
N PRO A 416 16.79 3.16 -13.81
CA PRO A 416 15.37 3.00 -14.15
C PRO A 416 15.04 1.54 -14.56
N SER A 417 13.78 1.13 -14.44
CA SER A 417 13.33 -0.12 -15.06
C SER A 417 13.48 -0.03 -16.59
N GLY A 418 13.97 -1.08 -17.23
CA GLY A 418 14.21 -1.13 -18.66
C GLY A 418 15.24 -2.17 -19.11
N LEU A 419 15.44 -2.24 -20.43
CA LEU A 419 16.46 -3.08 -21.06
C LEU A 419 17.80 -2.34 -21.10
N TYR A 420 18.85 -3.03 -20.68
CA TYR A 420 20.22 -2.55 -20.65
C TYR A 420 21.14 -3.44 -21.51
N ILE A 421 22.22 -2.84 -21.98
CA ILE A 421 23.29 -3.51 -22.72
C ILE A 421 24.57 -3.35 -21.93
N ILE A 422 25.14 -4.45 -21.44
CA ILE A 422 26.50 -4.45 -20.93
C ILE A 422 27.48 -4.81 -22.05
N LYS A 423 28.59 -4.09 -22.08
CA LYS A 423 29.72 -4.30 -22.97
C LYS A 423 30.96 -4.51 -22.13
N VAL A 424 31.62 -5.65 -22.32
CA VAL A 424 32.89 -5.97 -21.66
C VAL A 424 34.03 -5.81 -22.67
N THR A 425 35.19 -5.37 -22.19
CA THR A 425 36.43 -5.28 -22.97
C THR A 425 37.49 -6.16 -22.33
N THR A 426 38.21 -6.93 -23.15
CA THR A 426 39.30 -7.80 -22.72
C THR A 426 40.68 -7.18 -22.96
N GLY A 427 41.71 -7.72 -22.30
CA GLY A 427 43.10 -7.27 -22.39
C GLY A 427 43.69 -7.29 -23.81
N ASP A 428 43.18 -8.16 -24.67
CA ASP A 428 43.54 -8.28 -26.09
C ASP A 428 42.71 -7.35 -27.01
N GLY A 429 41.83 -6.52 -26.45
CA GLY A 429 41.02 -5.54 -27.16
C GLY A 429 39.71 -6.10 -27.75
N GLN A 430 39.38 -7.37 -27.52
CA GLN A 430 38.06 -7.89 -27.89
C GLN A 430 36.94 -7.27 -27.05
N ARG A 431 35.74 -7.24 -27.64
CA ARG A 431 34.53 -6.66 -27.03
C ARG A 431 33.39 -7.65 -27.18
N GLU A 432 32.77 -8.01 -26.07
CA GLU A 432 31.53 -8.78 -26.06
C GLU A 432 30.41 -7.96 -25.44
N THR A 433 29.19 -8.24 -25.88
CA THR A 433 27.99 -7.56 -25.40
C THR A 433 26.92 -8.55 -25.00
N ALA A 434 26.18 -8.21 -23.97
CA ALA A 434 24.98 -8.93 -23.60
C ALA A 434 23.93 -7.98 -23.05
N LYS A 435 22.70 -8.46 -23.06
CA LYS A 435 21.53 -7.69 -22.67
C LYS A 435 21.03 -8.20 -21.34
N PHE A 436 20.56 -7.30 -20.50
CA PHE A 436 19.87 -7.66 -19.27
C PHE A 436 18.71 -6.69 -19.03
N VAL A 437 17.68 -7.16 -18.35
CA VAL A 437 16.50 -6.34 -18.03
C VAL A 437 16.54 -6.03 -16.54
N LYS A 438 16.37 -4.75 -16.19
CA LYS A 438 15.94 -4.35 -14.85
C LYS A 438 14.42 -4.18 -14.92
N ARG A 439 13.66 -4.94 -14.15
CA ARG A 439 12.20 -4.73 -14.05
C ARG A 439 11.90 -3.87 -12.85
#